data_AF-A0A1H6DKN6-F1
#
_entry.id   AF-A0A1H6DKN6-F1
#
_cell.length_a   1.000
_cell.length_b   1.000
_cell.length_c   1.000
_cell.angle_alpha   90.00
_cell.angle_beta   90.00
_cell.angle_gamma   90.00
#
_symmetry.space_group_name_H-M   'P 1'
#
loop_
_entity.id
_entity.type
_entity.pdbx_description
1 polymer ?
#
loop_
_entity_poly.entity_id
_entity_poly.type
_entity_poly.pdbx_seq_one_letter_code
_entity_poly.pdbx_strand_id
1 'polypeptide(L)'
;MSDVHDDHPAGGSPSGGMGITSGRTGRWQADPGLMQTRVRLLADLAIALVECGRASRVVVEASGEAVLMLRPVWGMRAVGVVVVRAGAQWAYLWDGSRRRPVNDMGDVRAAAAELTGVER
;
A
#
# COMPACT_ATOMS: atom_id res chain seq x y z
N MET A 1 54.94 40.28 -43.77
CA MET A 1 54.23 39.44 -44.75
C MET A 1 54.15 38.05 -44.16
N SER A 2 53.05 37.32 -44.40
CA SER A 2 52.49 36.22 -43.59
C SER A 2 51.57 36.72 -42.47
N ASP A 3 50.35 36.24 -42.29
CA ASP A 3 49.44 35.46 -43.14
C ASP A 3 48.05 35.66 -42.52
N VAL A 4 47.00 35.67 -43.34
CA VAL A 4 45.61 35.90 -42.94
C VAL A 4 45.01 34.57 -42.48
N HIS A 5 44.40 34.52 -41.29
CA HIS A 5 43.20 33.72 -41.11
C HIS A 5 42.26 34.30 -40.05
N ASP A 6 41.19 34.89 -40.58
CA ASP A 6 39.93 35.18 -39.94
C ASP A 6 39.24 33.83 -39.70
N ASP A 7 38.99 33.45 -38.44
CA ASP A 7 38.17 32.29 -38.10
C ASP A 7 36.84 32.79 -37.52
N HIS A 8 35.82 32.65 -38.35
CA HIS A 8 34.43 32.98 -38.05
C HIS A 8 33.83 31.91 -37.11
N PRO A 9 33.18 32.27 -36.00
CA PRO A 9 32.49 31.30 -35.18
C PRO A 9 31.19 30.85 -35.87
N ALA A 10 31.14 29.57 -36.25
CA ALA A 10 29.93 28.92 -36.72
C ALA A 10 28.90 28.82 -35.58
N GLY A 11 27.84 29.62 -35.70
CA GLY A 11 26.57 29.34 -35.06
C GLY A 11 25.98 28.06 -35.65
N GLY A 12 25.59 27.13 -34.78
CA GLY A 12 25.04 25.83 -35.21
C GLY A 12 24.41 25.06 -34.06
N SER A 13 23.16 25.43 -33.75
CA SER A 13 22.13 24.62 -33.08
C SER A 13 22.32 24.25 -31.59
N PRO A 14 21.37 24.64 -30.71
CA PRO A 14 21.27 24.06 -29.38
C PRO A 14 20.86 22.59 -29.55
N SER A 15 21.75 21.67 -29.18
CA SER A 15 21.32 20.32 -28.86
C SER A 15 20.31 20.43 -27.73
N GLY A 16 19.03 20.36 -28.10
CA GLY A 16 17.94 19.94 -27.24
C GLY A 16 18.20 18.49 -26.80
N GLY A 17 19.25 18.31 -25.99
CA GLY A 17 19.35 17.21 -25.07
C GLY A 17 18.23 17.44 -24.07
N MET A 18 17.06 16.93 -24.42
CA MET A 18 16.03 16.58 -23.46
C MET A 18 16.67 15.53 -22.57
N GLY A 19 17.49 16.00 -21.63
CA GLY A 19 17.74 15.33 -20.39
C GLY A 19 16.36 15.10 -19.84
N ILE A 20 15.84 13.91 -20.13
CA ILE A 20 14.93 13.23 -19.24
C ILE A 20 15.58 13.42 -17.88
N THR A 21 15.09 14.42 -17.16
CA THR A 21 15.05 14.39 -15.72
C THR A 21 14.31 13.09 -15.48
N SER A 22 15.06 11.99 -15.41
CA SER A 22 14.60 10.74 -14.85
C SER A 22 14.09 11.18 -13.52
N GLY A 23 12.76 11.38 -13.51
CA GLY A 23 12.02 11.75 -12.35
C GLY A 23 12.55 10.78 -11.33
N ARG A 24 13.12 11.34 -10.28
CA ARG A 24 13.40 10.66 -9.04
C ARG A 24 12.03 10.17 -8.55
N THR A 25 11.47 9.15 -9.21
CA THR A 25 10.42 8.29 -8.72
C THR A 25 11.15 7.53 -7.63
N GLY A 26 11.25 8.22 -6.49
CA GLY A 26 11.67 7.64 -5.24
C GLY A 26 10.93 6.32 -5.16
N ARG A 27 11.72 5.26 -5.28
CA ARG A 27 11.32 3.89 -5.07
C ARG A 27 10.52 3.89 -3.78
N TRP A 28 9.21 3.90 -3.89
CA TRP A 28 8.29 3.42 -2.88
C TRP A 28 8.46 1.91 -2.79
N GLN A 29 9.69 1.46 -2.53
CA GLN A 29 9.91 0.14 -2.00
C GLN A 29 9.31 0.20 -0.62
N ALA A 30 8.00 -0.10 -0.55
CA ALA A 30 7.40 -0.58 0.67
C ALA A 30 8.42 -1.57 1.23
N ASP A 31 8.97 -1.23 2.39
CA ASP A 31 9.94 -2.07 3.07
C ASP A 31 9.41 -3.51 3.00
N PRO A 32 10.14 -4.44 2.35
CA PRO A 32 9.61 -5.75 2.07
C PRO A 32 9.24 -6.50 3.37
N GLY A 33 9.90 -6.21 4.49
CA GLY A 33 9.54 -6.73 5.81
C GLY A 33 8.24 -6.12 6.35
N LEU A 34 8.00 -4.83 6.09
CA LEU A 34 6.74 -4.16 6.41
C LEU A 34 5.59 -4.75 5.58
N MET A 35 5.79 -4.97 4.28
CA MET A 35 4.79 -5.62 3.41
C MET A 35 4.51 -7.06 3.85
N GLN A 36 5.56 -7.85 4.12
CA GLN A 36 5.41 -9.21 4.61
C GLN A 36 4.60 -9.26 5.92
N THR A 37 4.86 -8.34 6.84
CA THR A 37 4.12 -8.24 8.10
C THR A 37 2.65 -7.89 7.87
N ARG A 38 2.37 -6.92 6.98
CA ARG A 38 0.99 -6.56 6.61
C ARG A 38 0.23 -7.75 6.03
N VAL A 39 0.82 -8.42 5.04
CA VAL A 39 0.19 -9.57 4.38
C VAL A 39 -0.05 -10.70 5.38
N ARG A 40 0.91 -10.98 6.27
CA ARG A 40 0.74 -11.97 7.34
C ARG A 40 -0.44 -11.63 8.24
N LEU A 41 -0.51 -10.40 8.75
CA LEU A 41 -1.59 -9.96 9.61
C LEU A 41 -2.96 -9.97 8.92
N LEU A 42 -3.01 -9.66 7.62
CA LEU A 42 -4.24 -9.77 6.84
C LEU A 42 -4.63 -11.24 6.59
N ALA A 43 -3.65 -12.14 6.42
CA ALA A 43 -3.91 -13.57 6.27
C ALA A 43 -4.41 -14.19 7.58
N ASP A 44 -3.80 -13.84 8.72
CA ASP A 44 -4.26 -14.27 10.05
C ASP A 44 -5.71 -13.80 10.30
N LEU A 45 -6.03 -12.56 9.91
CA LEU A 45 -7.41 -12.04 9.97
C LEU A 45 -8.36 -12.78 9.02
N ALA A 46 -7.92 -13.09 7.79
CA ALA A 46 -8.73 -13.83 6.83
C ALA A 46 -9.10 -15.23 7.36
N ILE A 47 -8.17 -15.91 8.04
CA ILE A 47 -8.42 -17.20 8.70
C ILE A 47 -9.46 -17.03 9.81
N ALA A 48 -9.31 -16.04 10.69
CA ALA A 48 -10.28 -15.78 11.76
C ALA A 48 -11.68 -15.42 11.21
N LEU A 49 -11.75 -14.72 10.08
CA LEU A 49 -13.02 -14.44 9.40
C LEU A 49 -13.68 -15.71 8.84
N VAL A 50 -12.90 -16.66 8.31
CA VAL A 50 -13.42 -17.97 7.87
C VAL A 50 -14.00 -18.75 9.05
N GLU A 51 -13.34 -18.72 10.21
CA GLU A 51 -13.87 -19.31 11.46
C GLU A 51 -15.22 -18.68 11.87
N CYS A 52 -15.43 -17.40 11.55
CA CYS A 52 -16.69 -16.69 11.75
C CYS A 52 -17.71 -16.86 10.60
N GLY A 53 -17.42 -17.69 9.60
CA GLY A 53 -18.29 -17.92 8.44
C GLY A 53 -18.30 -16.78 7.42
N ARG A 54 -17.29 -15.91 7.43
CA ARG A 54 -17.20 -14.74 6.56
C ARG A 54 -16.14 -14.89 5.47
N ALA A 55 -16.59 -14.81 4.22
CA ALA A 55 -15.69 -14.80 3.07
C ALA A 55 -14.95 -13.46 2.92
N SER A 56 -13.65 -13.54 2.69
CA SER A 56 -12.77 -12.40 2.44
C SER A 56 -11.78 -12.72 1.31
N ARG A 57 -11.16 -11.69 0.72
CA ARG A 57 -10.07 -11.83 -0.25
C ARG A 57 -9.00 -10.78 0.01
N VAL A 58 -7.74 -11.15 -0.08
CA VAL A 58 -6.63 -10.19 -0.09
C VAL A 58 -6.44 -9.69 -1.52
N VAL A 59 -6.40 -8.37 -1.69
CA VAL A 59 -6.05 -7.70 -2.94
C VAL A 59 -4.82 -6.83 -2.71
N VAL A 60 -4.00 -6.68 -3.75
CA VAL A 60 -2.91 -5.72 -3.75
C VAL A 60 -3.34 -4.57 -4.65
N GLU A 61 -3.48 -3.39 -4.07
CA GLU A 61 -3.87 -2.18 -4.78
C GLU A 61 -2.73 -1.69 -5.67
N ALA A 62 -3.04 -0.81 -6.63
CA ALA A 62 -2.03 -0.22 -7.52
C ALA A 62 -0.94 0.57 -6.76
N SER A 63 -1.23 1.03 -5.54
CA SER A 63 -0.27 1.63 -4.62
C SER A 63 0.73 0.64 -4.02
N GLY A 64 0.55 -0.65 -4.27
CA GLY A 64 1.28 -1.74 -3.64
C GLY A 64 0.73 -2.13 -2.27
N GLU A 65 -0.30 -1.47 -1.74
CA GLU A 65 -0.87 -1.79 -0.44
C GLU A 65 -1.72 -3.08 -0.48
N ALA A 66 -1.47 -3.99 0.45
CA ALA A 66 -2.33 -5.15 0.65
C ALA A 66 -3.57 -4.74 1.45
N VAL A 67 -4.75 -5.08 0.92
CA VAL A 67 -6.05 -4.79 1.52
C VAL A 67 -6.84 -6.09 1.61
N LEU A 68 -7.44 -6.38 2.76
CA LEU A 68 -8.39 -7.49 2.90
C LEU A 68 -9.79 -6.96 2.65
N MET A 69 -10.42 -7.43 1.58
CA MET A 69 -11.76 -7.06 1.19
C MET A 69 -12.75 -8.11 1.67
N LEU A 70 -13.70 -7.69 2.52
CA LEU A 70 -14.82 -8.53 2.93
C LEU A 70 -15.90 -8.46 1.86
N ARG A 71 -16.42 -9.65 1.48
CA ARG A 71 -17.54 -9.71 0.54
C ARG A 71 -18.78 -9.10 1.19
N PRO A 72 -19.55 -8.28 0.45
CA PRO A 72 -20.85 -7.84 0.92
C PRO A 72 -21.76 -9.06 1.07
N VAL A 73 -22.44 -9.15 2.21
CA VAL A 73 -23.64 -9.98 2.37
C VAL A 73 -24.84 -9.06 2.26
N TRP A 74 -26.02 -9.60 1.98
CA TRP A 74 -27.21 -8.81 1.69
C TRP A 74 -27.44 -7.69 2.73
N GLY A 75 -27.52 -6.44 2.28
CA GLY A 75 -27.70 -5.26 3.14
C GLY A 75 -26.41 -4.67 3.74
N MET A 76 -25.26 -5.31 3.58
CA MET A 76 -23.95 -4.80 4.03
C MET A 76 -23.12 -4.27 2.87
N ARG A 77 -22.40 -3.17 3.12
CA ARG A 77 -21.39 -2.64 2.20
C ARG A 77 -20.15 -3.53 2.19
N ALA A 78 -19.39 -3.48 1.10
CA ALA A 78 -18.05 -4.05 1.08
C ALA A 78 -17.16 -3.26 2.06
N VAL A 79 -16.35 -3.98 2.84
CA VAL A 79 -15.43 -3.38 3.81
C VAL A 79 -14.01 -3.73 3.40
N GLY A 80 -13.17 -2.71 3.23
CA GLY A 80 -11.74 -2.86 3.05
C GLY A 80 -11.03 -2.70 4.37
N VAL A 81 -10.18 -3.66 4.72
CA VAL A 81 -9.35 -3.65 5.92
C VAL A 81 -7.90 -3.51 5.51
N VAL A 82 -7.21 -2.53 6.08
CA VAL A 82 -5.77 -2.31 5.89
C VAL A 82 -5.02 -2.49 7.20
N VAL A 83 -3.74 -2.81 7.11
CA VAL A 83 -2.84 -2.90 8.25
C VAL A 83 -1.91 -1.70 8.28
N VAL A 84 -2.08 -0.89 9.32
CA VAL A 84 -1.31 0.34 9.55
C VAL A 84 -0.41 0.17 10.78
N ARG A 85 0.68 0.93 10.80
CA ARG A 85 1.58 1.02 11.96
C ARG A 85 1.24 2.29 12.75
N ALA A 86 0.87 2.20 14.03
CA ALA A 86 0.88 3.33 14.97
C ALA A 86 2.09 3.22 15.87
N GLY A 87 3.11 4.05 15.60
CA GLY A 87 4.35 4.01 16.38
C GLY A 87 4.97 2.62 16.34
N ALA A 88 5.06 1.97 17.52
CA ALA A 88 5.63 0.63 17.65
C ALA A 88 4.62 -0.50 17.37
N GLN A 89 3.32 -0.22 17.31
CA GLN A 89 2.27 -1.24 17.24
C GLN A 89 1.63 -1.30 15.85
N TRP A 90 1.10 -2.47 15.52
CA TRP A 90 0.28 -2.70 14.34
C TRP A 90 -1.19 -2.56 14.68
N ALA A 91 -2.00 -2.15 13.70
CA ALA A 91 -3.44 -2.06 13.86
C ALA A 91 -4.15 -2.35 12.53
N TYR A 92 -5.32 -2.97 12.65
CA TYR A 92 -6.29 -3.01 11.56
C TYR A 92 -7.04 -1.68 11.51
N LEU A 93 -7.32 -1.20 10.31
CA LEU A 93 -8.13 -0.01 10.05
C LEU A 93 -9.19 -0.36 8.98
N TRP A 94 -10.44 -0.01 9.25
CA TRP A 94 -11.55 -0.14 8.31
C TRP A 94 -12.59 0.99 8.49
N ASP A 95 -13.50 1.14 7.53
CA ASP A 95 -14.54 2.20 7.50
C ASP A 95 -14.01 3.63 7.72
N GLY A 96 -12.73 3.87 7.37
CA GLY A 96 -12.05 5.16 7.48
C GLY A 96 -11.73 5.65 8.89
N SER A 97 -12.23 4.99 9.94
CA SER A 97 -12.09 5.45 11.33
C SER A 97 -12.00 4.34 12.37
N ARG A 98 -12.51 3.14 12.07
CA ARG A 98 -12.49 2.02 13.01
C ARG A 98 -11.11 1.41 13.03
N ARG A 99 -10.48 1.46 14.20
CA ARG A 99 -9.11 1.01 14.40
C ARG A 99 -9.05 0.03 15.55
N ARG A 100 -8.34 -1.08 15.33
CA ARG A 100 -8.10 -2.09 16.37
C ARG A 100 -6.62 -2.47 16.43
N PRO A 101 -5.95 -2.32 17.60
CA PRO A 101 -4.56 -2.71 17.76
C PRO A 101 -4.40 -4.23 17.61
N VAL A 102 -3.21 -4.67 17.22
CA VAL A 102 -2.87 -6.09 17.05
C VAL A 102 -1.57 -6.39 17.78
N ASN A 103 -1.68 -7.12 18.89
CA ASN A 103 -0.56 -7.59 19.69
C ASN A 103 -0.46 -9.12 19.69
N ASP A 104 -1.60 -9.81 19.60
CA ASP A 104 -1.69 -11.27 19.61
C ASP A 104 -2.88 -11.80 18.80
N MET A 105 -3.05 -13.13 18.79
CA MET A 105 -4.16 -13.79 18.09
C MET A 105 -5.54 -13.54 18.70
N GLY A 106 -5.63 -13.15 19.97
CA GLY A 106 -6.87 -12.71 20.60
C GLY A 106 -7.37 -11.42 19.97
N ASP A 107 -6.48 -10.46 19.72
CA ASP A 107 -6.80 -9.21 19.01
C ASP A 107 -7.31 -9.48 17.58
N VAL A 108 -6.70 -10.44 16.88
CA VAL A 108 -7.11 -10.85 15.52
C VAL A 108 -8.54 -11.41 15.52
N ARG A 109 -8.85 -12.33 16.44
CA ARG A 109 -10.20 -12.91 16.56
C ARG A 109 -11.25 -11.87 16.92
N ALA A 110 -10.92 -10.96 17.83
CA ALA A 110 -11.84 -9.91 18.23
C ALA A 110 -12.05 -8.87 17.11
N ALA A 111 -11.05 -8.61 16.25
CA ALA A 111 -11.25 -7.83 15.02
C ALA A 111 -12.20 -8.55 14.03
N ALA A 112 -12.05 -9.87 13.87
CA ALA A 112 -12.95 -10.65 13.02
C ALA A 112 -14.40 -10.65 13.53
N ALA A 113 -14.61 -10.73 14.85
CA ALA A 113 -15.93 -10.64 15.46
C ALA A 113 -16.61 -9.27 15.19
N GLU A 114 -15.86 -8.17 15.35
CA GLU A 114 -16.38 -6.83 15.03
C GLU A 114 -16.71 -6.67 13.54
N LEU A 115 -15.85 -7.17 12.65
CA LEU A 115 -16.04 -7.11 11.20
C LEU A 115 -17.21 -7.96 10.70
N THR A 116 -17.63 -8.96 11.47
CA THR A 116 -18.78 -9.81 11.17
C THR A 116 -20.08 -9.29 11.78
N GLY A 117 -20.03 -8.23 12.60
CA GLY A 117 -21.18 -7.73 13.33
C GLY A 117 -21.64 -8.68 14.43
N VAL A 118 -20.78 -9.61 14.86
CA VAL A 118 -21.01 -10.48 16.02
C VAL A 118 -20.59 -9.70 17.27
N GLU A 119 -21.27 -8.60 17.55
CA GLU A 119 -21.32 -8.07 18.91
C GLU A 119 -22.35 -8.92 19.65
N ARG A 120 -21.89 -9.77 20.58
CA ARG A 120 -22.74 -10.44 21.57
C ARG A 120 -22.84 -9.59 22.82
#